data_AF-A0A1Y1KI21-F1
#
_entry.id   AF-A0A1Y1KI21-F1
#
_cell.length_a   1.000
_cell.length_b   1.000
_cell.length_c   1.000
_cell.angle_alpha   90.00
_cell.angle_beta   90.00
_cell.angle_gamma   90.00
#
_symmetry.space_group_name_H-M   'P 1'
#
loop_
_entity.id
_entity.type
_entity.pdbx_description
1 polymer ?
#
loop_
_entity_poly.entity_id
_entity_poly.type
_entity_poly.pdbx_seq_one_letter_code
_entity_poly.pdbx_strand_id
1 'polypeptide(L)'
;SITQLSADIFPEGVFIKHLQISQSNLKELHDDCFYILKPELESIGLVSGKLKEIPQKAFTGLIKLIALELESNEITDLPSYSFYGLHLIKLNLKANQIQKISEYAFAGLEDCLAELDMGDNKLASFPITSLRRLKRLKILRLAWNEINSIPNDGYSRLDSLLFLDLSSNNFESLAEDCFQTTPS
;
A
#
# COMPACT_ATOMS: atom_id res chain seq x y z
N SER A 1 -14.49 19.05 12.76
CA SER A 1 -13.48 18.30 11.99
C SER A 1 -13.89 16.83 12.00
N ILE A 2 -13.98 16.20 10.84
CA ILE A 2 -14.36 14.77 10.74
C ILE A 2 -13.20 13.94 11.30
N THR A 3 -13.49 13.09 12.28
CA THR A 3 -12.52 12.17 12.90
C THR A 3 -12.79 10.71 12.56
N GLN A 4 -14.02 10.40 12.15
CA GLN A 4 -14.48 9.07 11.76
C GLN A 4 -15.32 9.16 10.50
N LEU A 5 -15.31 8.12 9.67
CA LEU A 5 -16.18 7.97 8.50
C LEU A 5 -17.16 6.82 8.72
N SER A 6 -18.45 7.09 8.51
CA SER A 6 -19.55 6.14 8.71
C SER A 6 -20.51 6.17 7.52
N ALA A 7 -21.37 5.15 7.38
CA ALA A 7 -22.19 4.97 6.19
C ALA A 7 -23.27 6.06 6.00
N ASP A 8 -23.72 6.68 7.09
CA ASP A 8 -24.81 7.67 7.14
C ASP A 8 -24.49 8.98 6.39
N ILE A 9 -23.21 9.25 6.11
CA ILE A 9 -22.81 10.44 5.36
C ILE A 9 -23.06 10.33 3.85
N PHE A 10 -23.31 9.12 3.33
CA PHE A 10 -23.61 8.88 1.92
C PHE A 10 -25.11 8.61 1.74
N PRO A 11 -25.89 9.55 1.17
CA PRO A 11 -27.30 9.31 0.91
C PRO A 11 -27.53 8.19 -0.12
N GLU A 12 -28.70 7.56 -0.07
CA GLU A 12 -29.09 6.56 -1.07
C GLU A 12 -29.08 7.15 -2.50
N GLY A 13 -28.70 6.32 -3.48
CA GLY A 13 -28.60 6.72 -4.88
C GLY A 13 -27.34 7.51 -5.24
N VAL A 14 -26.43 7.75 -4.29
CA VAL A 14 -25.13 8.37 -4.59
C VAL A 14 -24.29 7.47 -5.47
N PHE A 15 -23.73 8.07 -6.53
CA PHE A 15 -22.86 7.42 -7.48
C PHE A 15 -21.50 8.10 -7.46
N ILE A 16 -20.53 7.49 -6.76
CA ILE A 16 -19.15 7.99 -6.68
C ILE A 16 -18.21 6.88 -7.13
N LYS A 17 -17.39 7.20 -8.14
CA LYS A 17 -16.30 6.32 -8.60
C LYS A 17 -14.96 6.65 -7.95
N HIS A 18 -14.72 7.93 -7.67
CA HIS A 18 -13.47 8.41 -7.12
C HIS A 18 -13.78 9.25 -5.89
N LEU A 19 -13.41 8.74 -4.72
CA LEU A 19 -13.58 9.44 -3.45
C LEU A 19 -12.21 9.89 -2.95
N GLN A 20 -12.07 11.18 -2.68
CA GLN A 20 -10.87 11.73 -2.07
C GLN A 20 -11.22 12.57 -0.85
N ILE A 21 -10.65 12.20 0.29
CA ILE A 21 -10.71 12.91 1.56
C ILE A 21 -9.26 13.25 1.91
N SER A 22 -8.94 14.54 1.94
CA SER A 22 -7.58 15.00 2.22
C SER A 22 -7.53 16.02 3.34
N GLN A 23 -6.37 16.15 3.99
CA GLN A 23 -6.11 17.15 5.03
C GLN A 23 -7.16 17.09 6.14
N SER A 24 -7.40 15.89 6.67
CA SER A 24 -8.47 15.62 7.63
C SER A 24 -7.89 15.11 8.95
N ASN A 25 -8.70 15.14 10.00
CA ASN A 25 -8.34 14.47 11.27
C ASN A 25 -8.89 13.03 11.31
N LEU A 26 -9.12 12.41 10.14
CA LEU A 26 -9.71 11.09 10.02
C LEU A 26 -8.77 10.05 10.64
N LYS A 27 -9.26 9.38 11.69
CA LYS A 27 -8.51 8.39 12.48
C LYS A 27 -9.05 6.97 12.27
N GLU A 28 -10.31 6.84 11.89
CA GLU A 28 -11.00 5.57 11.85
C GLU A 28 -12.09 5.57 10.77
N LEU A 29 -12.27 4.41 10.16
CA LEU A 29 -13.36 4.14 9.21
C LEU A 29 -14.19 3.02 9.81
N HIS A 30 -15.50 3.22 9.90
CA HIS A 30 -16.40 2.12 10.20
C HIS A 30 -16.38 1.07 9.08
N ASP A 31 -16.57 -0.20 9.44
CA ASP A 31 -16.51 -1.35 8.53
C ASP A 31 -17.50 -1.25 7.34
N ASP A 32 -18.57 -0.48 7.49
CA ASP A 32 -19.64 -0.30 6.51
C ASP A 32 -19.64 1.08 5.83
N CYS A 33 -18.65 1.94 6.11
CA CYS A 33 -18.69 3.34 5.67
C CYS A 33 -18.80 3.52 4.15
N PHE A 34 -18.36 2.54 3.35
CA PHE A 34 -18.49 2.55 1.89
C PHE A 34 -19.63 1.67 1.36
N TYR A 35 -20.56 1.19 2.20
CA TYR A 35 -21.61 0.25 1.80
C TYR A 35 -22.41 0.72 0.58
N ILE A 36 -22.84 1.99 0.58
CA ILE A 36 -23.59 2.60 -0.53
C ILE A 36 -22.72 2.72 -1.79
N LEU A 37 -21.41 2.90 -1.65
CA LEU A 37 -20.49 3.15 -2.77
C LEU A 37 -19.90 1.88 -3.39
N LYS A 38 -20.02 0.72 -2.73
CA LYS A 38 -19.40 -0.55 -3.17
C LYS A 38 -19.57 -0.89 -4.66
N PRO A 39 -20.75 -0.67 -5.29
CA PRO A 39 -20.95 -1.12 -6.66
C PRO A 39 -20.11 -0.37 -7.70
N GLU A 40 -19.64 0.84 -7.40
CA GLU A 40 -19.06 1.75 -8.40
C GLU A 40 -17.71 2.36 -8.01
N LEU A 41 -17.30 2.23 -6.76
CA LEU A 41 -16.07 2.86 -6.28
C LEU A 41 -14.82 2.21 -6.90
N GLU A 42 -14.09 3.00 -7.67
CA GLU A 42 -12.90 2.62 -8.43
C GLU A 42 -11.60 3.16 -7.78
N SER A 43 -11.66 4.30 -7.09
CA SER A 43 -10.53 4.82 -6.31
C SER A 43 -10.93 5.46 -4.99
N ILE A 44 -10.08 5.24 -3.98
CA ILE A 44 -10.15 5.86 -2.66
C ILE A 44 -8.82 6.56 -2.38
N GLY A 45 -8.89 7.85 -2.04
CA GLY A 45 -7.79 8.61 -1.46
C GLY A 45 -8.15 9.11 -0.06
N LEU A 46 -7.40 8.66 0.95
CA LEU A 46 -7.49 9.12 2.34
C LEU A 46 -6.13 9.70 2.71
N VAL A 47 -5.90 10.96 2.33
CA VAL A 47 -4.56 11.57 2.29
C VAL A 47 -4.39 12.59 3.43
N SER A 48 -3.22 12.68 4.03
CA SER A 48 -2.94 13.64 5.11
C SER A 48 -3.96 13.51 6.25
N GLY A 49 -4.17 12.26 6.69
CA GLY A 49 -5.05 11.87 7.78
C GLY A 49 -4.28 11.44 9.03
N LYS A 50 -4.92 10.66 9.89
CA LYS A 50 -4.35 10.10 11.13
C LYS A 50 -4.65 8.61 11.27
N LEU A 51 -4.79 7.91 10.15
CA LEU A 51 -4.97 6.45 10.16
C LEU A 51 -3.70 5.80 10.69
N LYS A 52 -3.86 4.91 11.68
CA LYS A 52 -2.73 4.19 12.30
C LYS A 52 -2.54 2.78 11.75
N GLU A 53 -3.54 2.28 11.04
CA GLU A 53 -3.57 0.95 10.47
C GLU A 53 -4.38 0.96 9.16
N ILE A 54 -4.24 -0.10 8.37
CA ILE A 54 -5.06 -0.31 7.17
C ILE A 54 -6.47 -0.74 7.63
N PRO A 55 -7.53 0.03 7.33
CA PRO A 55 -8.89 -0.32 7.72
C PRO A 55 -9.48 -1.38 6.77
N GLN A 56 -8.85 -2.56 6.72
CA GLN A 56 -9.15 -3.63 5.75
C GLN A 56 -10.65 -3.97 5.69
N LYS A 57 -11.32 -4.02 6.86
CA LYS A 57 -12.75 -4.33 6.94
C LYS A 57 -13.61 -3.32 6.19
N ALA A 58 -13.31 -2.03 6.29
CA ALA A 58 -14.02 -0.97 5.56
C ALA A 58 -13.93 -1.13 4.04
N PHE A 59 -12.87 -1.75 3.54
CA PHE A 59 -12.67 -2.00 2.11
C PHE A 59 -13.32 -3.29 1.60
N THR A 60 -13.94 -4.09 2.47
CA THR A 60 -14.49 -5.40 2.10
C THR A 60 -15.59 -5.30 1.05
N GLY A 61 -15.41 -5.99 -0.08
CA GLY A 61 -16.39 -6.06 -1.16
C GLY A 61 -16.33 -4.89 -2.15
N LEU A 62 -15.29 -4.04 -2.08
CA LEU A 62 -15.01 -3.02 -3.09
C LEU A 62 -14.40 -3.65 -4.35
N ILE A 63 -15.19 -4.46 -5.07
CA ILE A 63 -14.71 -5.31 -6.17
C ILE A 63 -14.21 -4.53 -7.40
N LYS A 64 -14.58 -3.25 -7.54
CA LYS A 64 -14.13 -2.36 -8.62
C LYS A 64 -12.93 -1.48 -8.22
N LEU A 65 -12.49 -1.54 -6.96
CA LEU A 65 -11.42 -0.67 -6.47
C LEU A 65 -10.08 -1.07 -7.10
N ILE A 66 -9.50 -0.16 -7.87
CA ILE A 66 -8.22 -0.35 -8.57
C ILE A 66 -7.10 0.53 -8.01
N ALA A 67 -7.43 1.61 -7.29
CA ALA A 67 -6.44 2.52 -6.74
C ALA A 67 -6.78 2.89 -5.28
N LEU A 68 -5.79 2.73 -4.41
CA LEU A 68 -5.89 3.08 -3.00
C LEU A 68 -4.71 3.98 -2.60
N GLU A 69 -5.03 5.19 -2.14
CA GLU A 69 -4.06 6.17 -1.68
C GLU A 69 -4.27 6.43 -0.20
N LEU A 70 -3.26 6.11 0.61
CA LEU A 70 -3.21 6.32 2.06
C LEU A 70 -1.98 7.18 2.43
N GLU A 71 -1.54 8.04 1.51
CA GLU A 71 -0.37 8.89 1.69
C GLU A 71 -0.51 9.83 2.88
N SER A 72 0.59 10.08 3.60
CA SER A 72 0.61 11.03 4.73
C SER A 72 -0.37 10.64 5.85
N ASN A 73 -0.36 9.37 6.27
CA ASN A 73 -1.05 8.93 7.48
C ASN A 73 -0.03 8.54 8.57
N GLU A 74 -0.48 7.85 9.62
CA GLU A 74 0.34 7.42 10.76
C GLU A 74 0.49 5.89 10.80
N ILE A 75 0.43 5.21 9.64
CA ILE A 75 0.45 3.74 9.56
C ILE A 75 1.86 3.23 9.93
N THR A 76 1.96 2.33 10.90
CA THR A 76 3.25 1.83 11.42
C THR A 76 3.60 0.41 10.96
N ASP A 77 2.60 -0.42 10.70
CA ASP A 77 2.77 -1.84 10.42
C ASP A 77 1.80 -2.29 9.32
N LEU A 78 2.26 -3.21 8.47
CA LEU A 78 1.42 -3.92 7.51
C LEU A 78 1.28 -5.39 7.94
N PRO A 79 0.24 -5.75 8.70
CA PRO A 79 -0.02 -7.14 9.08
C PRO A 79 -0.39 -7.99 7.86
N SER A 80 -0.36 -9.31 8.03
CA SER A 80 -0.82 -10.25 7.00
C SER A 80 -2.24 -9.90 6.54
N TYR A 81 -2.51 -10.02 5.24
CA TYR A 81 -3.83 -9.83 4.63
C TYR A 81 -4.38 -8.40 4.72
N SER A 82 -3.52 -7.38 4.88
CA SER A 82 -3.91 -5.96 4.97
C SER A 82 -4.79 -5.47 3.82
N PHE A 83 -4.65 -6.06 2.63
CA PHE A 83 -5.40 -5.69 1.42
C PHE A 83 -6.21 -6.86 0.83
N TYR A 84 -6.43 -7.91 1.61
CA TYR A 84 -7.05 -9.13 1.10
C TYR A 84 -8.49 -8.90 0.63
N GLY A 85 -8.82 -9.46 -0.54
CA GLY A 85 -10.13 -9.31 -1.18
C GLY A 85 -10.25 -8.10 -2.12
N LEU A 86 -9.18 -7.28 -2.26
CA LEU A 86 -9.11 -6.18 -3.21
C LEU A 86 -8.42 -6.60 -4.51
N HIS A 87 -8.63 -5.82 -5.58
CA HIS A 87 -7.97 -6.00 -6.87
C HIS A 87 -7.23 -4.72 -7.29
N LEU A 88 -6.29 -4.29 -6.44
CA LEU A 88 -5.56 -3.03 -6.62
C LEU A 88 -4.52 -3.14 -7.74
N ILE A 89 -4.52 -2.15 -8.63
CA ILE A 89 -3.46 -1.91 -9.62
C ILE A 89 -2.42 -0.95 -9.03
N LYS A 90 -2.88 0.04 -8.25
CA LYS A 90 -2.03 1.08 -7.63
C LYS A 90 -2.28 1.16 -6.13
N LEU A 91 -1.20 1.13 -5.36
CA LEU A 91 -1.22 1.31 -3.92
C LEU A 91 -0.17 2.33 -3.50
N ASN A 92 -0.62 3.42 -2.89
CA ASN A 92 0.24 4.48 -2.36
C ASN A 92 0.15 4.50 -0.82
N LEU A 93 1.27 4.17 -0.17
CA LEU A 93 1.48 4.17 1.27
C LEU A 93 2.60 5.16 1.66
N LYS A 94 2.94 6.10 0.77
CA LYS A 94 4.02 7.06 0.96
C LYS A 94 3.79 7.94 2.19
N ALA A 95 4.87 8.44 2.80
CA ALA A 95 4.82 9.38 3.92
C ALA A 95 4.01 8.81 5.10
N ASN A 96 4.27 7.55 5.46
CA ASN A 96 3.72 6.92 6.66
C ASN A 96 4.86 6.67 7.66
N GLN A 97 4.66 5.76 8.63
CA GLN A 97 5.67 5.40 9.61
C GLN A 97 5.96 3.90 9.59
N ILE A 98 5.81 3.29 8.41
CA ILE A 98 5.86 1.83 8.23
C ILE A 98 7.27 1.35 8.53
N GLN A 99 7.37 0.45 9.51
CA GLN A 99 8.63 -0.18 9.95
C GLN A 99 8.61 -1.69 9.76
N LYS A 100 7.43 -2.31 9.84
CA LYS A 100 7.28 -3.76 9.74
C LYS A 100 6.24 -4.12 8.68
N ILE A 101 6.62 -5.05 7.82
CA ILE A 101 5.75 -5.60 6.78
C ILE A 101 5.76 -7.12 6.96
N SER A 102 4.58 -7.71 7.13
CA SER A 102 4.43 -9.16 7.15
C SER A 102 4.75 -9.76 5.77
N GLU A 103 5.26 -10.99 5.74
CA GLU A 103 5.42 -11.76 4.50
C GLU A 103 4.13 -11.84 3.68
N TYR A 104 2.97 -11.90 4.35
CA TYR A 104 1.66 -12.01 3.73
C TYR A 104 0.90 -10.68 3.68
N ALA A 105 1.56 -9.54 3.87
CA ALA A 105 0.91 -8.22 3.91
C ALA A 105 0.10 -7.92 2.62
N PHE A 106 0.64 -8.30 1.47
CA PHE A 106 0.04 -8.10 0.15
C PHE A 106 -0.66 -9.34 -0.42
N ALA A 107 -0.98 -10.33 0.44
CA ALA A 107 -1.71 -11.52 -0.01
C ALA A 107 -3.08 -11.14 -0.60
N GLY A 108 -3.38 -11.68 -1.78
CA GLY A 108 -4.55 -11.33 -2.61
C GLY A 108 -4.22 -10.38 -3.77
N LEU A 109 -3.07 -9.70 -3.75
CA LEU A 109 -2.65 -8.75 -4.79
C LEU A 109 -1.65 -9.32 -5.80
N GLU A 110 -1.32 -10.61 -5.70
CA GLU A 110 -0.22 -11.27 -6.43
C GLU A 110 -0.29 -11.07 -7.95
N ASP A 111 -1.51 -11.11 -8.50
CA ASP A 111 -1.74 -11.13 -9.94
C ASP A 111 -2.24 -9.79 -10.50
N CYS A 112 -2.31 -8.72 -9.69
CA CYS A 112 -2.88 -7.43 -10.11
C CYS A 112 -2.05 -6.18 -9.76
N LEU A 113 -1.35 -6.16 -8.63
CA LEU A 113 -0.64 -4.94 -8.21
C LEU A 113 0.54 -4.63 -9.13
N ALA A 114 0.50 -3.46 -9.75
CA ALA A 114 1.48 -3.01 -10.73
C ALA A 114 2.37 -1.87 -10.19
N GLU A 115 1.82 -1.02 -9.33
CA GLU A 115 2.51 0.15 -8.76
C GLU A 115 2.37 0.16 -7.24
N LEU A 116 3.50 0.13 -6.56
CA LEU A 116 3.59 0.25 -5.10
C LEU A 116 4.53 1.39 -4.73
N ASP A 117 4.00 2.37 -3.99
CA ASP A 117 4.79 3.43 -3.38
C ASP A 117 4.78 3.28 -1.86
N MET A 118 5.95 3.02 -1.29
CA MET A 118 6.21 3.03 0.15
C MET A 118 7.38 3.97 0.49
N GLY A 119 7.57 5.03 -0.32
CA GLY A 119 8.57 6.05 -0.04
C GLY A 119 8.25 6.84 1.24
N ASP A 120 9.24 7.52 1.80
CA ASP A 120 9.09 8.33 3.02
C ASP A 120 8.45 7.51 4.16
N ASN A 121 9.12 6.42 4.51
CA ASN A 121 8.74 5.50 5.58
C ASN A 121 10.00 5.16 6.41
N LYS A 122 9.92 4.15 7.28
CA LYS A 122 11.00 3.79 8.22
C LYS A 122 11.47 2.35 8.01
N LEU A 123 11.51 1.90 6.76
CA LEU A 123 11.96 0.55 6.42
C LEU A 123 13.48 0.47 6.55
N ALA A 124 13.97 -0.39 7.46
CA ALA A 124 15.40 -0.59 7.68
C ALA A 124 16.04 -1.61 6.71
N SER A 125 15.22 -2.45 6.07
CA SER A 125 15.67 -3.48 5.12
C SER A 125 14.71 -3.57 3.94
N PHE A 126 15.21 -3.96 2.77
CA PHE A 126 14.39 -4.17 1.60
C PHE A 126 13.40 -5.34 1.82
N PRO A 127 12.08 -5.13 1.67
CA PRO A 127 11.05 -6.11 2.09
C PRO A 127 10.81 -7.21 1.04
N ILE A 128 11.87 -7.89 0.58
CA ILE A 128 11.78 -8.85 -0.54
C ILE A 128 10.80 -10.00 -0.25
N THR A 129 10.74 -10.49 0.99
CA THR A 129 9.88 -11.61 1.39
C THR A 129 8.40 -11.29 1.24
N SER A 130 7.99 -10.05 1.48
CA SER A 130 6.62 -9.56 1.31
C SER A 130 6.28 -9.28 -0.16
N LEU A 131 7.28 -8.94 -0.98
CA LEU A 131 7.07 -8.51 -2.37
C LEU A 131 7.19 -9.63 -3.40
N ARG A 132 7.93 -10.71 -3.09
CA ARG A 132 8.26 -11.80 -4.04
C ARG A 132 7.08 -12.47 -4.74
N ARG A 133 5.86 -12.35 -4.20
CA ARG A 133 4.64 -12.94 -4.78
C ARG A 133 3.92 -12.02 -5.75
N LEU A 134 4.30 -10.73 -5.82
CA LEU A 134 3.66 -9.73 -6.66
C LEU A 134 4.14 -9.84 -8.11
N LYS A 135 3.56 -10.77 -8.86
CA LYS A 135 3.98 -11.16 -10.21
C LYS A 135 3.81 -10.05 -11.24
N ARG A 136 2.97 -9.05 -10.96
CA ARG A 136 2.70 -7.92 -11.85
C ARG A 136 3.38 -6.62 -11.45
N LEU A 137 4.16 -6.61 -10.36
CA LEU A 137 4.77 -5.38 -9.84
C LEU A 137 5.80 -4.86 -10.84
N LYS A 138 5.55 -3.68 -11.40
CA LYS A 138 6.41 -3.01 -12.38
C LYS A 138 7.13 -1.81 -11.79
N ILE A 139 6.49 -1.12 -10.86
CA ILE A 139 7.00 0.12 -10.27
C ILE A 139 7.01 -0.05 -8.76
N LEU A 140 8.21 0.04 -8.17
CA LEU A 140 8.42 0.02 -6.74
C LEU A 140 9.19 1.26 -6.31
N ARG A 141 8.58 2.06 -5.42
CA ARG A 141 9.23 3.22 -4.81
C ARG A 141 9.46 2.98 -3.34
N LEU A 142 10.72 3.09 -2.94
CA LEU A 142 11.22 2.93 -1.57
C LEU A 142 12.14 4.09 -1.20
N ALA A 143 12.06 5.21 -1.93
CA ALA A 143 12.86 6.39 -1.65
C ALA A 143 12.60 6.94 -0.25
N TRP A 144 13.59 7.59 0.37
CA TRP A 144 13.42 8.19 1.71
C TRP A 144 12.99 7.16 2.76
N ASN A 145 13.69 6.03 2.80
CA ASN A 145 13.58 5.04 3.87
C ASN A 145 14.93 4.92 4.59
N GLU A 146 15.05 3.95 5.48
CA GLU A 146 16.27 3.68 6.25
C GLU A 146 16.97 2.40 5.77
N ILE A 147 16.73 1.99 4.51
CA ILE A 147 17.19 0.70 3.99
C ILE A 147 18.71 0.72 3.89
N ASN A 148 19.37 -0.21 4.57
CA ASN A 148 20.83 -0.35 4.55
C ASN A 148 21.30 -1.60 3.79
N SER A 149 20.39 -2.49 3.43
CA SER A 149 20.71 -3.78 2.81
C SER A 149 19.55 -4.29 1.96
N ILE A 150 19.90 -4.97 0.86
CA ILE A 150 18.99 -5.73 0.02
C ILE A 150 19.38 -7.20 0.17
N PRO A 151 18.61 -8.01 0.91
CA PRO A 151 18.97 -9.41 1.11
C PRO A 151 18.75 -10.21 -0.18
N ASN A 152 19.72 -11.07 -0.49
CA ASN A 152 19.56 -12.13 -1.49
C ASN A 152 19.34 -13.45 -0.76
N ASP A 153 18.12 -13.98 -0.82
CA ASP A 153 17.80 -15.30 -0.26
C ASP A 153 17.98 -16.43 -1.27
N GLY A 154 18.37 -16.12 -2.52
CA GLY A 154 18.62 -17.07 -3.60
C GLY A 154 17.38 -17.47 -4.41
N TYR A 155 16.16 -17.20 -3.93
CA TYR A 155 14.93 -17.71 -4.56
C TYR A 155 13.82 -16.66 -4.74
N SER A 156 13.85 -15.55 -4.00
CA SER A 156 12.92 -14.45 -4.22
C SER A 156 13.26 -13.68 -5.49
N ARG A 157 12.23 -13.34 -6.26
CA ARG A 157 12.34 -12.63 -7.54
C ARG A 157 11.26 -11.57 -7.68
N LEU A 158 11.56 -10.51 -8.42
CA LEU A 158 10.67 -9.44 -8.83
C LEU A 158 10.64 -9.38 -10.36
N ASP A 159 10.23 -10.48 -11.00
CA ASP A 159 10.41 -10.74 -12.44
C ASP A 159 9.77 -9.72 -13.39
N SER A 160 8.80 -8.93 -12.89
CA SER A 160 8.12 -7.89 -13.69
C SER A 160 8.63 -6.48 -13.43
N LEU A 161 9.61 -6.30 -12.55
CA LEU A 161 10.03 -4.97 -12.10
C LEU A 161 10.75 -4.20 -13.21
N LEU A 162 10.28 -2.98 -13.49
CA LEU A 162 10.81 -2.10 -14.52
C LEU A 162 11.41 -0.82 -13.93
N PHE A 163 10.90 -0.39 -12.79
CA PHE A 163 11.33 0.81 -12.10
C PHE A 163 11.49 0.53 -10.61
N LEU A 164 12.68 0.80 -10.10
CA LEU A 164 13.03 0.70 -8.69
C LEU A 164 13.66 2.01 -8.24
N ASP A 165 13.01 2.69 -7.30
CA ASP A 165 13.56 3.88 -6.66
C ASP A 165 13.99 3.56 -5.23
N LEU A 166 15.30 3.63 -5.00
CA LEU A 166 15.96 3.44 -3.70
C LEU A 166 16.70 4.71 -3.25
N SER A 167 16.41 5.87 -3.85
CA SER A 167 17.07 7.13 -3.51
C SER A 167 16.86 7.49 -2.03
N SER A 168 17.83 8.22 -1.45
CA SER A 168 17.76 8.66 -0.04
C SER A 168 17.48 7.52 0.94
N ASN A 169 18.30 6.46 0.86
CA ASN A 169 18.37 5.36 1.82
C ASN A 169 19.76 5.32 2.50
N ASN A 170 19.98 4.38 3.41
CA ASN A 170 21.17 4.29 4.25
C ASN A 170 22.18 3.23 3.77
N PHE A 171 22.36 3.11 2.45
CA PHE A 171 23.32 2.15 1.88
C PHE A 171 24.76 2.61 2.11
N GLU A 172 25.53 1.83 2.88
CA GLU A 172 26.99 2.01 2.98
C GLU A 172 27.74 1.26 1.88
N SER A 173 27.23 0.09 1.49
CA SER A 173 27.73 -0.72 0.38
C SER A 173 26.60 -1.59 -0.17
N LEU A 174 26.77 -2.10 -1.39
CA LEU A 174 25.85 -3.04 -2.02
C LEU A 174 26.59 -4.35 -2.27
N ALA A 175 25.98 -5.47 -1.86
CA ALA A 175 26.53 -6.79 -2.17
C ALA A 175 26.45 -7.04 -3.69
N GLU A 176 27.43 -7.75 -4.25
CA GLU A 176 27.55 -7.99 -5.70
C GLU A 176 26.31 -8.66 -6.30
N ASP A 177 25.60 -9.45 -5.51
CA ASP A 177 24.45 -10.26 -5.90
C ASP A 177 23.10 -9.65 -5.50
N CYS A 178 23.07 -8.47 -4.87
CA CYS A 178 21.86 -7.95 -4.25
C CYS A 178 20.71 -7.65 -5.25
N PHE A 179 21.04 -7.43 -6.52
CA PHE A 179 20.07 -7.23 -7.62
C PHE A 179 19.80 -8.49 -8.46
N GLN A 180 20.30 -9.67 -8.07
CA GLN A 180 19.88 -10.93 -8.70
C GLN A 180 18.37 -11.22 -8.52
N THR A 181 17.73 -10.52 -7.59
CA THR A 181 16.28 -10.58 -7.37
C THR A 181 15.48 -9.79 -8.40
N THR A 182 16.11 -8.90 -9.18
CA THR A 182 15.46 -8.10 -10.24
C THR A 182 15.62 -8.72 -11.63
N PRO A 183 14.78 -8.34 -12.62
CA PRO A 183 14.88 -8.89 -13.97
C PRO A 183 16.23 -8.59 -14.63
N SER A 184 16.73 -9.54 -15.41
CA SER A 184 17.92 -9.39 -16.27
C SER A 184 17.66 -8.56 -17.51
#